data_AF-A0A356VYD0-F1
#
_entry.id   AF-A0A356VYD0-F1
#
_cell.length_a   1.000
_cell.length_b   1.000
_cell.length_c   1.000
_cell.angle_alpha   90.00
_cell.angle_beta   90.00
_cell.angle_gamma   90.00
#
_symmetry.space_group_name_H-M   'P 1'
#
loop_
_entity.id
_entity.type
_entity.pdbx_description
1 polymer ?
#
loop_
_entity_poly.entity_id
_entity_poly.type
_entity_poly.pdbx_seq_one_letter_code
_entity_poly.pdbx_strand_id
1 'polypeptide(L)'
;YLTFLFARRLYRGFLKEYLDAAHRSGADFVYGCTAKEEIPAAERRSVSSVVRQPDGGALVRKMLSRGAVPDIADILVRREFLREQDLSFAEECAFGYAEEFVLRCLLCAGTAVQAPVLPERGGACELKRGRQGAAGKAVFQRVGTMLRVLETARSRCGNDAELLRLLQREQIPAAVMDAVDAALREGTGYREIRAYLSGRGYDRLLAVDRRTSAALRHRILLWKVAPWMYRA
;
A
#
# COMPACT_ATOMS: atom_id res chain seq x y z
N TYR A 1 -4.58 7.32 -20.39
CA TYR A 1 -4.60 7.24 -18.91
C TYR A 1 -5.85 6.53 -18.43
N LEU A 2 -5.79 5.97 -17.22
CA LEU A 2 -6.87 5.26 -16.54
C LEU A 2 -6.91 5.69 -15.07
N THR A 3 -8.11 5.73 -14.49
CA THR A 3 -8.34 5.88 -13.05
C THR A 3 -9.42 4.87 -12.64
N PHE A 4 -9.53 4.58 -11.34
CA PHE A 4 -10.48 3.60 -10.83
C PHE A 4 -11.59 4.28 -10.05
N LEU A 5 -12.83 3.98 -10.39
CA LEU A 5 -13.98 4.44 -9.63
C LEU A 5 -14.54 3.29 -8.81
N PHE A 6 -14.64 3.48 -7.49
CA PHE A 6 -15.27 2.52 -6.60
C PHE A 6 -16.58 3.12 -6.09
N ALA A 7 -17.69 2.41 -6.28
CA ALA A 7 -19.00 2.86 -5.81
C ALA A 7 -19.02 3.22 -4.31
N ARG A 8 -18.11 2.62 -3.53
CA ARG A 8 -18.01 2.77 -2.07
C ARG A 8 -16.92 3.75 -1.62
N ARG A 9 -16.17 4.32 -2.55
CA ARG A 9 -15.06 5.23 -2.26
C ARG A 9 -14.89 6.16 -3.45
N LEU A 10 -15.45 7.36 -3.30
CA LEU A 10 -15.48 8.36 -4.37
C LEU A 10 -14.64 9.56 -3.97
N TYR A 11 -13.79 9.99 -4.89
CA TYR A 11 -12.99 11.21 -4.77
C TYR A 11 -13.52 12.27 -5.74
N ARG A 12 -13.36 13.54 -5.39
CA ARG A 12 -13.82 14.71 -6.16
C ARG A 12 -12.70 15.73 -6.31
N GLY A 13 -12.83 16.56 -7.34
CA GLY A 13 -12.00 17.76 -7.52
C GLY A 13 -10.53 17.50 -7.85
N PHE A 14 -10.17 16.34 -8.40
CA PHE A 14 -8.77 15.96 -8.67
C PHE A 14 -8.47 15.64 -10.13
N LEU A 15 -9.48 15.22 -10.91
CA LEU A 15 -9.25 14.57 -12.20
C LEU A 15 -8.61 15.51 -13.23
N LYS A 16 -9.03 16.79 -13.26
CA LYS A 16 -8.48 17.79 -14.18
C LYS A 16 -7.01 18.04 -13.87
N GLU A 17 -6.70 18.27 -12.60
CA GLU A 17 -5.37 18.56 -12.10
C GLU A 17 -4.41 17.37 -12.34
N TYR A 18 -4.91 16.14 -12.20
CA TYR A 18 -4.14 14.93 -12.50
C TYR A 18 -3.86 14.79 -14.00
N LEU A 19 -4.85 15.05 -14.85
CA LEU A 19 -4.68 15.02 -16.30
C LEU A 19 -3.68 16.10 -16.76
N ASP A 20 -3.77 17.31 -16.21
CA ASP A 20 -2.85 18.41 -16.53
C ASP A 20 -1.42 18.09 -16.08
N ALA A 21 -1.25 17.47 -14.90
CA ALA A 21 0.05 16.99 -14.44
C ALA A 21 0.61 15.88 -15.34
N ALA A 22 -0.23 14.92 -15.73
CA ALA A 22 0.12 13.82 -16.62
C ALA A 22 0.56 14.30 -18.01
N HIS A 23 -0.18 15.23 -18.63
CA HIS A 23 0.15 15.76 -19.96
C HIS A 23 1.45 16.56 -19.96
N ARG A 24 1.71 17.36 -18.92
CA ARG A 24 2.93 18.18 -18.81
C ARG A 24 4.20 17.35 -18.63
N SER A 25 4.10 16.23 -17.94
CA SER A 25 5.27 15.43 -17.53
C SER A 25 5.43 14.10 -18.27
N GLY A 26 4.40 13.67 -19.02
CA GLY A 26 4.34 12.32 -19.58
C GLY A 26 4.35 11.23 -18.50
N ALA A 27 3.83 11.52 -17.30
CA ALA A 27 3.95 10.65 -16.15
C ALA A 27 3.36 9.24 -16.38
N ASP A 28 4.00 8.23 -15.82
CA ASP A 28 3.43 6.89 -15.72
C ASP A 28 2.35 6.82 -14.66
N PHE A 29 2.54 7.58 -13.58
CA PHE A 29 1.72 7.54 -12.39
C PHE A 29 1.54 8.94 -11.81
N VAL A 30 0.31 9.31 -11.49
CA VAL A 30 -0.04 10.59 -10.85
C VAL A 30 -0.87 10.32 -9.59
N TYR A 31 -0.56 11.06 -8.53
CA TYR A 31 -1.22 11.03 -7.24
C TYR A 31 -1.31 12.43 -6.63
N GLY A 32 -2.16 12.61 -5.63
CA GLY A 32 -2.44 13.91 -5.02
C GLY A 32 -1.58 14.23 -3.80
N CYS A 33 -1.76 15.42 -3.27
CA CYS A 33 -1.31 15.79 -1.92
C CYS A 33 -2.15 15.05 -0.87
N THR A 34 -1.51 14.66 0.24
CA THR A 34 -2.24 14.08 1.39
C THR A 34 -2.53 15.11 2.47
N ALA A 35 -1.90 16.29 2.38
CA ALA A 35 -2.08 17.40 3.31
C ALA A 35 -1.92 18.75 2.57
N LYS A 36 -2.56 19.80 3.08
CA LYS A 36 -2.57 21.13 2.43
C LYS A 36 -1.17 21.73 2.32
N GLU A 37 -0.30 21.42 3.27
CA GLU A 37 1.08 21.90 3.36
C GLU A 37 1.95 21.35 2.22
N GLU A 38 1.53 20.25 1.58
CA GLU A 38 2.26 19.65 0.44
C GLU A 38 1.99 20.38 -0.88
N ILE A 39 0.88 21.10 -1.00
CA ILE A 39 0.42 21.73 -2.25
C ILE A 39 1.48 22.69 -2.81
N PRO A 40 2.03 23.66 -2.05
CA PRO A 40 3.02 24.59 -2.60
C PRO A 40 4.32 23.91 -3.04
N ALA A 41 4.67 22.77 -2.44
CA ALA A 41 5.85 21.99 -2.83
C ALA A 41 5.57 21.12 -4.06
N ALA A 42 4.35 20.64 -4.26
CA ALA A 42 3.91 19.95 -5.47
C ALA A 42 3.83 20.90 -6.67
N GLU A 43 3.29 22.12 -6.48
CA GLU A 43 3.24 23.15 -7.52
C GLU A 43 4.64 23.49 -8.04
N ARG A 44 5.57 23.79 -7.14
CA ARG A 44 6.97 24.08 -7.51
C ARG A 44 7.62 22.94 -8.30
N ARG A 45 7.36 21.69 -7.92
CA ARG A 45 7.83 20.49 -8.63
C ARG A 45 7.20 20.30 -10.00
N SER A 46 5.96 20.75 -10.19
CA SER A 46 5.26 20.67 -11.47
C SER A 46 5.72 21.71 -12.50
N VAL A 47 6.24 22.86 -12.05
CA VAL A 47 6.63 23.98 -12.92
C VAL A 47 8.12 23.95 -13.25
N SER A 48 8.96 23.48 -12.33
CA SER A 48 10.42 23.49 -12.51
C SER A 48 10.97 22.13 -12.90
N SER A 49 11.51 22.03 -14.12
CA SER A 49 12.23 20.84 -14.60
C SER A 49 13.54 20.59 -13.84
N VAL A 50 14.04 21.59 -13.10
CA VAL A 50 15.27 21.50 -12.28
C VAL A 50 15.01 20.75 -10.97
N VAL A 51 13.77 20.75 -10.47
CA VAL A 51 13.42 20.04 -9.23
C VAL A 51 13.25 18.56 -9.54
N ARG A 52 14.29 17.78 -9.22
CA ARG A 52 14.29 16.33 -9.43
C ARG A 52 13.13 15.68 -8.68
N GLN A 53 12.29 14.95 -9.41
CA GLN A 53 11.27 14.11 -8.80
C GLN A 53 11.95 12.97 -8.02
N PRO A 54 11.45 12.59 -6.84
CA PRO A 54 11.98 11.46 -6.11
C PRO A 54 11.85 10.19 -6.96
N ASP A 55 12.86 9.33 -6.91
CA ASP A 55 12.75 8.00 -7.53
C ASP A 55 11.63 7.18 -6.85
N GLY A 56 11.10 6.19 -7.57
CA GLY A 56 9.98 5.38 -7.10
C GLY A 56 10.25 4.67 -5.77
N GLY A 57 11.48 4.21 -5.53
CA GLY A 57 11.88 3.56 -4.28
C GLY A 57 11.86 4.52 -3.09
N ALA A 58 12.46 5.69 -3.25
CA ALA A 58 12.45 6.77 -2.25
C ALA A 58 11.04 7.25 -1.96
N LEU A 59 10.18 7.33 -2.99
CA LEU A 59 8.78 7.70 -2.84
C LEU A 59 8.00 6.66 -2.03
N VAL A 60 8.09 5.39 -2.41
CA VAL A 60 7.43 4.28 -1.72
C VAL A 60 7.92 4.18 -0.28
N ARG A 61 9.23 4.29 -0.04
CA ARG A 61 9.80 4.31 1.32
C ARG A 61 9.17 5.42 2.16
N LYS A 62 9.09 6.64 1.64
CA LYS A 62 8.47 7.78 2.33
C LYS A 62 6.98 7.53 2.63
N MET A 63 6.24 7.00 1.67
CA MET A 63 4.80 6.70 1.82
C MET A 63 4.56 5.63 2.89
N LEU A 64 5.32 4.53 2.85
CA LEU A 64 5.21 3.44 3.82
C LEU A 64 5.58 3.89 5.23
N SER A 65 6.64 4.69 5.41
CA SER A 65 7.02 5.22 6.72
C SER A 65 5.99 6.18 7.32
N ARG A 66 5.17 6.84 6.48
CA ARG A 66 4.13 7.78 6.92
C ARG A 66 2.72 7.17 6.98
N GLY A 67 2.55 5.94 6.50
CA GLY A 67 1.22 5.35 6.32
C GLY A 67 0.35 6.13 5.33
N ALA A 68 0.96 6.69 4.28
CA ALA A 68 0.34 7.64 3.35
C ALA A 68 0.37 7.13 1.90
N VAL A 69 0.16 5.82 1.70
CA VAL A 69 0.02 5.24 0.36
C VAL A 69 -1.30 5.74 -0.25
N PRO A 70 -1.28 6.28 -1.48
CA PRO A 70 -2.50 6.77 -2.13
C PRO A 70 -3.56 5.69 -2.25
N ASP A 71 -4.82 6.12 -2.18
CA ASP A 71 -5.92 5.21 -2.47
C ASP A 71 -5.94 4.87 -3.97
N ILE A 72 -6.25 3.63 -4.31
CA ILE A 72 -6.39 3.23 -5.72
C ILE A 72 -7.49 4.02 -6.45
N ALA A 73 -8.49 4.54 -5.72
CA ALA A 73 -9.53 5.39 -6.28
C ALA A 73 -9.07 6.84 -6.52
N ASP A 74 -7.83 7.16 -6.13
CA ASP A 74 -7.26 8.50 -6.10
C ASP A 74 -5.90 8.55 -6.81
N ILE A 75 -5.82 7.86 -7.95
CA ILE A 75 -4.62 7.82 -8.79
C ILE A 75 -5.01 7.93 -10.26
N LEU A 76 -4.07 8.35 -11.10
CA LEU A 76 -4.16 8.31 -12.55
C LEU A 76 -2.92 7.60 -13.10
N VAL A 77 -3.12 6.60 -13.95
CA VAL A 77 -2.04 5.75 -14.45
C VAL A 77 -2.04 5.71 -15.98
N ARG A 78 -0.85 5.75 -16.59
CA ARG A 78 -0.68 5.60 -18.03
C ARG A 78 -0.96 4.15 -18.44
N ARG A 79 -1.79 3.94 -19.47
CA ARG A 79 -2.29 2.61 -19.83
C ARG A 79 -1.19 1.76 -20.44
N GLU A 80 -0.38 2.38 -21.27
CA GLU A 80 0.72 1.79 -22.01
C GLU A 80 1.78 1.30 -21.03
N PHE A 81 2.13 2.11 -20.03
CA PHE A 81 2.99 1.75 -18.91
C PHE A 81 2.55 0.47 -18.20
N LEU A 82 1.26 0.32 -17.89
CA LEU A 82 0.75 -0.90 -17.24
C LEU A 82 1.00 -2.15 -18.09
N ARG A 83 0.87 -2.05 -19.42
CA ARG A 83 1.13 -3.16 -20.34
C ARG A 83 2.61 -3.46 -20.46
N GLU A 84 3.44 -2.42 -20.58
CA GLU A 84 4.90 -2.52 -20.70
C GLU A 84 5.53 -3.15 -19.46
N GLN A 85 4.96 -2.90 -18.27
CA GLN A 85 5.45 -3.41 -17.00
C GLN A 85 4.74 -4.67 -16.50
N ASP A 86 3.80 -5.21 -17.29
CA ASP A 86 2.95 -6.35 -16.93
C ASP A 86 2.28 -6.20 -15.54
N LEU A 87 1.65 -5.04 -15.33
CA LEU A 87 0.99 -4.67 -14.08
C LEU A 87 -0.52 -4.91 -14.18
N SER A 88 -0.98 -5.95 -13.49
CA SER A 88 -2.38 -6.38 -13.44
C SER A 88 -2.79 -6.74 -12.00
N PHE A 89 -4.11 -6.83 -11.76
CA PHE A 89 -4.63 -7.38 -10.51
C PHE A 89 -4.57 -8.91 -10.55
N ALA A 90 -4.21 -9.52 -9.44
CA ALA A 90 -4.37 -10.97 -9.28
C ALA A 90 -5.86 -11.29 -9.06
N GLU A 91 -6.45 -12.08 -9.98
CA GLU A 91 -7.89 -12.38 -9.99
C GLU A 91 -8.39 -13.07 -8.71
N GLU A 92 -7.55 -13.91 -8.10
CA GLU A 92 -7.91 -14.66 -6.88
C GLU A 92 -7.64 -13.88 -5.58
N CYS A 93 -7.22 -12.61 -5.66
CA CYS A 93 -6.80 -11.81 -4.52
C CYS A 93 -7.87 -10.81 -4.06
N ALA A 94 -8.63 -11.18 -3.03
CA ALA A 94 -9.67 -10.33 -2.46
C ALA A 94 -9.12 -9.29 -1.46
N PHE A 95 -7.95 -9.53 -0.84
CA PHE A 95 -7.38 -8.66 0.20
C PHE A 95 -5.98 -8.17 -0.16
N GLY A 96 -5.74 -6.86 -0.01
CA GLY A 96 -4.43 -6.24 -0.25
C GLY A 96 -4.11 -5.91 -1.71
N TYR A 97 -4.96 -6.30 -2.66
CA TYR A 97 -4.71 -6.12 -4.11
C TYR A 97 -4.52 -4.64 -4.51
N ALA A 98 -5.29 -3.73 -3.90
CA ALA A 98 -5.25 -2.31 -4.22
C ALA A 98 -3.93 -1.67 -3.78
N GLU A 99 -3.51 -1.97 -2.54
CA GLU A 99 -2.22 -1.52 -1.98
C GLU A 99 -1.05 -2.09 -2.79
N GLU A 100 -1.08 -3.37 -3.14
CA GLU A 100 -0.07 -3.98 -4.01
C GLU A 100 0.00 -3.29 -5.37
N PHE A 101 -1.15 -3.06 -6.02
CA PHE A 101 -1.18 -2.44 -7.33
C PHE A 101 -0.55 -1.05 -7.32
N VAL A 102 -0.93 -0.21 -6.35
CA VAL A 102 -0.38 1.14 -6.17
C VAL A 102 1.13 1.09 -5.93
N LEU A 103 1.58 0.26 -4.98
CA LEU A 103 3.00 0.15 -4.64
C LEU A 103 3.84 -0.37 -5.80
N ARG A 104 3.37 -1.40 -6.53
CA ARG A 104 4.07 -1.92 -7.71
C ARG A 104 4.11 -0.90 -8.85
N CYS A 105 3.04 -0.15 -9.08
CA CYS A 105 3.06 0.96 -10.05
C CYS A 105 4.13 1.99 -9.69
N LEU A 106 4.19 2.42 -8.42
CA LEU A 106 5.18 3.41 -7.97
C LEU A 106 6.62 2.89 -8.07
N LEU A 107 6.87 1.61 -7.76
CA LEU A 107 8.19 0.99 -7.87
C LEU A 107 8.66 0.82 -9.32
N CYS A 108 7.74 0.64 -10.26
CA CYS A 108 8.04 0.42 -11.67
C CYS A 108 7.98 1.71 -12.51
N ALA A 109 7.35 2.77 -12.02
CA ALA A 109 7.20 4.03 -12.75
C ALA A 109 8.56 4.65 -13.09
N GLY A 110 8.76 5.01 -14.35
CA GLY A 110 9.88 5.86 -14.76
C GLY A 110 9.66 7.29 -14.27
N THR A 111 8.41 7.76 -14.34
CA THR A 111 8.00 9.08 -13.86
C THR A 111 6.72 9.01 -13.02
N ALA A 112 6.84 9.28 -11.72
CA ALA A 112 5.71 9.46 -10.81
C ALA A 112 5.60 10.94 -10.39
N VAL A 113 4.41 11.52 -10.47
CA VAL A 113 4.18 12.95 -10.21
C VAL A 113 3.12 13.17 -9.15
N GLN A 114 3.42 14.05 -8.19
CA GLN A 114 2.44 14.57 -7.27
C GLN A 114 1.74 15.79 -7.87
N ALA A 115 0.44 15.69 -8.14
CA ALA A 115 -0.38 16.83 -8.55
C ALA A 115 -0.66 17.75 -7.35
N PRO A 116 -0.67 19.08 -7.54
CA PRO A 116 -0.89 20.05 -6.47
C PRO A 116 -2.37 20.20 -6.11
N VAL A 117 -3.01 19.10 -5.77
CA VAL A 117 -4.41 19.05 -5.41
C VAL A 117 -4.57 18.10 -4.23
N LEU A 118 -5.48 18.43 -3.32
CA LEU A 118 -5.87 17.57 -2.21
C LEU A 118 -7.23 16.92 -2.57
N PRO A 119 -7.26 15.65 -2.97
CA PRO A 119 -8.48 14.97 -3.40
C PRO A 119 -9.48 14.87 -2.25
N GLU A 120 -10.74 15.21 -2.53
CA GLU A 120 -11.78 15.25 -1.50
C GLU A 120 -12.66 14.02 -1.53
N ARG A 121 -12.85 13.37 -0.37
CA ARG A 121 -13.73 12.20 -0.28
C ARG A 121 -15.21 12.61 -0.29
N GLY A 122 -15.91 12.22 -1.36
CA GLY A 122 -17.31 12.53 -1.60
C GLY A 122 -18.29 11.55 -0.94
N GLY A 123 -18.23 11.41 0.39
CA GLY A 123 -18.98 10.39 1.16
C GLY A 123 -20.50 10.39 0.95
N ALA A 124 -21.10 11.52 0.57
CA ALA A 124 -22.54 11.63 0.33
C ALA A 124 -23.04 10.75 -0.84
N CYS A 125 -22.18 10.42 -1.81
CA CYS A 125 -22.53 9.59 -2.96
C CYS A 125 -22.01 8.14 -2.85
N GLU A 126 -21.37 7.78 -1.73
CA GLU A 126 -20.83 6.44 -1.56
C GLU A 126 -21.94 5.42 -1.27
N LEU A 127 -21.89 4.30 -1.99
CA LEU A 127 -22.75 3.15 -1.74
C LEU A 127 -22.48 2.58 -0.34
N LYS A 128 -23.47 2.70 0.55
CA LYS A 128 -23.43 2.07 1.87
C LYS A 128 -23.58 0.55 1.72
N ARG A 129 -22.71 -0.22 2.38
CA ARG A 129 -22.78 -1.69 2.40
C ARG A 129 -23.34 -2.15 3.74
N GLY A 130 -24.14 -3.21 3.72
CA GLY A 130 -24.50 -3.95 4.93
C GLY A 130 -23.29 -4.64 5.58
N ARG A 131 -23.54 -5.38 6.67
CA ARG A 131 -22.49 -6.19 7.33
C ARG A 131 -21.86 -7.14 6.31
N GLN A 132 -20.54 -7.09 6.19
CA GLN A 132 -19.79 -8.08 5.42
C GLN A 132 -19.64 -9.34 6.26
N GLY A 133 -19.68 -10.51 5.62
CA GLY A 133 -19.38 -11.77 6.29
C GLY A 133 -17.92 -11.84 6.75
N ALA A 134 -17.61 -12.84 7.58
CA ALA A 134 -16.24 -13.10 8.02
C ALA A 134 -15.33 -13.38 6.81
N ALA A 135 -14.20 -12.69 6.74
CA ALA A 135 -13.21 -12.87 5.70
C ALA A 135 -12.41 -14.17 5.87
N GLY A 136 -12.39 -14.72 7.09
CA GLY A 136 -11.71 -15.96 7.45
C GLY A 136 -10.24 -15.92 7.07
N LYS A 137 -9.74 -16.98 6.44
CA LYS A 137 -8.34 -17.10 6.02
C LYS A 137 -7.97 -16.17 4.85
N ALA A 138 -8.93 -15.56 4.16
CA ALA A 138 -8.65 -14.70 3.01
C ALA A 138 -7.95 -13.39 3.41
N VAL A 139 -8.10 -12.92 4.67
CA VAL A 139 -7.37 -11.73 5.17
C VAL A 139 -5.86 -11.87 5.07
N PHE A 140 -5.35 -13.11 5.11
CA PHE A 140 -3.93 -13.41 4.97
C PHE A 140 -3.40 -13.26 3.54
N GLN A 141 -4.27 -13.08 2.54
CA GLN A 141 -3.82 -12.78 1.17
C GLN A 141 -2.98 -11.49 1.11
N ARG A 142 -3.27 -10.50 1.97
CA ARG A 142 -2.46 -9.28 2.08
C ARG A 142 -0.98 -9.56 2.41
N VAL A 143 -0.68 -10.65 3.11
CA VAL A 143 0.72 -11.05 3.34
C VAL A 143 1.39 -11.41 2.01
N GLY A 144 0.69 -12.18 1.17
CA GLY A 144 1.15 -12.55 -0.17
C GLY A 144 1.30 -11.34 -1.09
N THR A 145 0.38 -10.38 -1.03
CA THR A 145 0.46 -9.15 -1.83
C THR A 145 1.70 -8.33 -1.44
N MET A 146 2.00 -8.21 -0.14
CA MET A 146 3.21 -7.53 0.32
C MET A 146 4.51 -8.25 -0.01
N LEU A 147 4.51 -9.58 -0.09
CA LEU A 147 5.67 -10.34 -0.58
C LEU A 147 5.96 -10.05 -2.06
N ARG A 148 4.93 -9.94 -2.91
CA ARG A 148 5.10 -9.54 -4.32
C ARG A 148 5.58 -8.10 -4.49
N VAL A 149 5.14 -7.20 -3.60
CA VAL A 149 5.69 -5.83 -3.52
C VAL A 149 7.19 -5.89 -3.17
N LEU A 150 7.59 -6.70 -2.20
CA LEU A 150 9.01 -6.89 -1.86
C LEU A 150 9.82 -7.46 -3.02
N GLU A 151 9.30 -8.43 -3.77
CA GLU A 151 9.96 -8.95 -4.96
C GLU A 151 10.16 -7.87 -6.03
N THR A 152 9.12 -7.05 -6.26
CA THR A 152 9.20 -5.90 -7.17
C THR A 152 10.25 -4.90 -6.69
N ALA A 153 10.27 -4.57 -5.39
CA ALA A 153 11.24 -3.65 -4.80
C ALA A 153 12.68 -4.19 -4.89
N ARG A 154 12.90 -5.49 -4.72
CA ARG A 154 14.22 -6.11 -4.91
C ARG A 154 14.70 -6.00 -6.36
N SER A 155 13.79 -6.21 -7.31
CA SER A 155 14.10 -6.15 -8.74
C SER A 155 14.40 -4.72 -9.21
N ARG A 156 13.59 -3.74 -8.78
CA ARG A 156 13.68 -2.34 -9.25
C ARG A 156 14.59 -1.45 -8.41
N CYS A 157 14.66 -1.71 -7.11
CA CYS A 157 15.30 -0.86 -6.11
C CYS A 157 16.22 -1.68 -5.19
N GLY A 158 16.89 -2.72 -5.71
CA GLY A 158 17.70 -3.65 -4.91
C GLY A 158 18.81 -3.00 -4.07
N ASN A 159 19.28 -1.81 -4.47
CA ASN A 159 20.29 -1.04 -3.75
C ASN A 159 19.71 -0.18 -2.60
N ASP A 160 18.39 0.00 -2.52
CA ASP A 160 17.73 0.71 -1.42
C ASP A 160 17.53 -0.25 -0.23
N ALA A 161 18.60 -0.46 0.53
CA ALA A 161 18.59 -1.32 1.70
C ALA A 161 17.55 -0.88 2.75
N GLU A 162 17.21 0.42 2.81
CA GLU A 162 16.22 0.91 3.76
C GLU A 162 14.81 0.53 3.36
N LEU A 163 14.46 0.67 2.08
CA LEU A 163 13.17 0.23 1.56
C LEU A 163 12.97 -1.28 1.78
N LEU A 164 13.98 -2.07 1.44
CA LEU A 164 13.92 -3.53 1.63
C LEU A 164 13.77 -3.89 3.11
N ARG A 165 14.52 -3.23 4.00
CA ARG A 165 14.38 -3.40 5.44
C ARG A 165 12.99 -3.02 5.92
N LEU A 166 12.45 -1.88 5.49
CA LEU A 166 11.11 -1.42 5.88
C LEU A 166 10.04 -2.44 5.48
N LEU A 167 10.11 -2.97 4.26
CA LEU A 167 9.19 -4.01 3.81
C LEU A 167 9.32 -5.29 4.63
N GLN A 168 10.54 -5.77 4.87
CA GLN A 168 10.81 -7.04 5.54
C GLN A 168 10.62 -7.02 7.05
N ARG A 169 10.91 -5.89 7.71
CA ARG A 169 10.99 -5.78 9.18
C ARG A 169 9.85 -4.99 9.80
N GLU A 170 9.01 -4.38 8.96
CA GLU A 170 7.89 -3.57 9.43
C GLU A 170 6.60 -3.90 8.67
N GLN A 171 6.56 -3.71 7.35
CA GLN A 171 5.30 -3.85 6.58
C GLN A 171 4.80 -5.29 6.50
N ILE A 172 5.65 -6.25 6.14
CA ILE A 172 5.26 -7.66 6.07
C ILE A 172 4.90 -8.23 7.46
N PRO A 173 5.72 -8.04 8.51
CA PRO A 173 5.32 -8.47 9.86
C PRO A 173 4.03 -7.82 10.35
N ALA A 174 3.81 -6.52 10.05
CA ALA A 174 2.55 -5.85 10.35
C ALA A 174 1.37 -6.48 9.61
N ALA A 175 1.50 -6.75 8.30
CA ALA A 175 0.46 -7.40 7.52
C ALA A 175 0.08 -8.79 8.09
N VAL A 176 1.05 -9.56 8.60
CA VAL A 176 0.77 -10.82 9.29
C VAL A 176 -0.01 -10.58 10.58
N MET A 177 0.44 -9.65 11.43
CA MET A 177 -0.24 -9.37 12.70
C MET A 177 -1.63 -8.76 12.51
N ASP A 178 -1.84 -7.91 11.52
CA ASP A 178 -3.15 -7.33 11.20
C ASP A 178 -4.13 -8.42 10.71
N ALA A 179 -3.63 -9.41 9.98
CA ALA A 179 -4.40 -10.58 9.57
C ALA A 179 -4.74 -11.49 10.77
N VAL A 180 -3.82 -11.66 11.71
CA VAL A 180 -4.08 -12.34 13.00
C VAL A 180 -5.18 -11.62 13.77
N ASP A 181 -5.10 -10.29 13.89
CA ASP A 181 -6.09 -9.48 14.61
C ASP A 181 -7.47 -9.57 13.96
N ALA A 182 -7.54 -9.55 12.63
CA ALA A 182 -8.78 -9.72 11.90
C ALA A 182 -9.39 -11.12 12.15
N ALA A 183 -8.58 -12.18 12.04
CA ALA A 183 -9.04 -13.55 12.26
C ALA A 183 -9.52 -13.81 13.70
N LEU A 184 -8.83 -13.25 14.70
CA LEU A 184 -9.23 -13.31 16.11
C LEU A 184 -10.55 -12.59 16.37
N ARG A 185 -10.74 -11.38 15.79
CA ARG A 185 -11.99 -10.62 15.90
C ARG A 185 -13.17 -11.33 15.23
N GLU A 186 -12.89 -12.15 14.23
CA GLU A 186 -13.88 -13.02 13.58
C GLU A 186 -14.13 -14.33 14.35
N GLY A 187 -13.46 -14.56 15.48
CA GLY A 187 -13.67 -15.70 16.36
C GLY A 187 -12.79 -16.92 16.06
N THR A 188 -11.81 -16.81 15.16
CA THR A 188 -10.87 -17.90 14.89
C THR A 188 -9.95 -18.13 16.10
N GLY A 189 -9.85 -19.36 16.60
CA GLY A 189 -9.03 -19.67 17.76
C GLY A 189 -7.52 -19.51 17.49
N TYR A 190 -6.75 -19.02 18.47
CA TYR A 190 -5.31 -18.78 18.32
C TYR A 190 -4.51 -20.01 17.86
N ARG A 191 -4.92 -21.23 18.26
CA ARG A 191 -4.27 -22.49 17.85
C ARG A 191 -4.41 -22.73 16.35
N GLU A 192 -5.59 -22.48 15.80
CA GLU A 192 -5.86 -22.63 14.37
C GLU A 192 -5.07 -21.60 13.56
N ILE A 193 -5.05 -20.35 14.03
CA ILE A 193 -4.27 -19.29 13.39
C ILE A 193 -2.78 -19.67 13.38
N ARG A 194 -2.23 -20.16 14.50
CA ARG A 194 -0.83 -20.63 14.55
C ARG A 194 -0.56 -21.76 13.57
N ALA A 195 -1.43 -22.78 13.52
CA ALA A 195 -1.29 -23.89 12.57
C ALA A 195 -1.30 -23.38 11.13
N TYR A 196 -2.17 -22.42 10.81
CA TYR A 196 -2.23 -21.79 9.50
C TYR A 196 -0.96 -21.00 9.16
N LEU A 197 -0.45 -20.19 10.09
CA LEU A 197 0.79 -19.43 9.91
C LEU A 197 1.98 -20.36 9.64
N SER A 198 2.13 -21.44 10.43
CA SER A 198 3.20 -22.42 10.22
C SER A 198 3.06 -23.18 8.91
N GLY A 199 1.84 -23.58 8.52
CA GLY A 199 1.58 -24.25 7.25
C GLY A 199 1.89 -23.38 6.02
N ARG A 200 1.75 -22.05 6.14
CA ARG A 200 2.09 -21.08 5.08
C ARG A 200 3.51 -20.50 5.21
N GLY A 201 4.24 -20.80 6.28
CA GLY A 201 5.55 -20.22 6.57
C GLY A 201 5.53 -18.73 6.98
N TYR A 202 4.37 -18.19 7.34
CA TYR A 202 4.21 -16.80 7.76
C TYR A 202 4.74 -16.51 9.16
N ASP A 203 4.90 -17.54 9.98
CA ASP A 203 5.60 -17.47 11.27
C ASP A 203 7.05 -16.98 11.11
N ARG A 204 7.72 -17.39 10.03
CA ARG A 204 9.09 -16.96 9.69
C ARG A 204 9.16 -15.50 9.24
N LEU A 205 8.03 -14.94 8.79
CA LEU A 205 7.94 -13.54 8.37
C LEU A 205 7.78 -12.58 9.54
N LEU A 206 7.49 -13.07 10.75
CA LEU A 206 7.42 -12.27 11.98
C LEU A 206 8.81 -11.90 12.52
N ALA A 207 9.63 -11.29 11.68
CA ALA A 207 11.01 -10.95 11.98
C ALA A 207 11.16 -9.43 12.14
N VAL A 208 11.68 -9.00 13.28
CA VAL A 208 11.81 -7.58 13.66
C VAL A 208 13.27 -7.21 13.87
N ASP A 209 13.57 -5.92 13.82
CA ASP A 209 14.88 -5.37 14.17
C ASP A 209 14.76 -4.26 15.24
N ARG A 210 15.87 -3.59 15.56
CA ARG A 210 15.88 -2.49 16.56
C ARG A 210 15.12 -1.24 16.10
N ARG A 211 14.89 -1.10 14.79
CA ARG A 211 14.25 0.04 14.15
C ARG A 211 12.77 -0.19 13.90
N THR A 212 12.29 -1.43 14.00
CA THR A 212 10.86 -1.75 14.03
C THR A 212 10.16 -1.05 15.19
N SER A 213 8.97 -0.49 14.94
CA SER A 213 8.16 0.20 15.94
C SER A 213 7.96 -0.65 17.20
N ALA A 214 8.00 -0.01 18.38
CA ALA A 214 7.85 -0.70 19.66
C ALA A 214 6.51 -1.45 19.78
N ALA A 215 5.43 -0.85 19.24
CA ALA A 215 4.11 -1.45 19.22
C ALA A 215 4.09 -2.77 18.43
N LEU A 216 4.67 -2.80 17.23
CA LEU A 216 4.72 -4.02 16.43
C LEU A 216 5.61 -5.09 17.06
N ARG A 217 6.76 -4.70 17.61
CA ARG A 217 7.64 -5.62 18.35
C ARG A 217 6.91 -6.26 19.54
N HIS A 218 6.15 -5.47 20.29
CA HIS A 218 5.36 -5.96 21.41
C HIS A 218 4.26 -6.95 20.96
N ARG A 219 3.49 -6.60 19.92
CA ARG A 219 2.47 -7.50 19.32
C ARG A 219 3.08 -8.84 18.92
N ILE A 220 4.21 -8.81 18.21
CA ILE A 220 4.89 -10.02 17.74
C ILE A 220 5.45 -10.85 18.91
N LEU A 221 6.03 -10.20 19.91
CA LEU A 221 6.56 -10.89 21.10
C LEU A 221 5.44 -11.60 21.87
N LEU A 222 4.33 -10.89 22.14
CA LEU A 222 3.19 -11.44 22.84
C LEU A 222 2.59 -12.63 22.08
N TRP A 223 2.44 -12.50 20.75
CA TRP A 223 1.96 -13.58 19.90
C TRP A 223 2.87 -14.82 19.91
N LYS A 224 4.20 -14.64 19.93
CA LYS A 224 5.15 -15.75 19.96
C LYS A 224 5.21 -16.45 21.31
N VAL A 225 5.17 -15.70 22.41
CA VAL A 225 5.38 -16.23 23.77
C VAL A 225 4.09 -16.71 24.41
N ALA A 226 3.03 -15.90 24.33
CA ALA A 226 1.76 -16.17 25.00
C ALA A 226 0.56 -15.82 24.11
N PRO A 227 0.36 -16.55 22.99
CA PRO A 227 -0.73 -16.29 22.04
C PRO A 227 -2.13 -16.40 22.67
N TRP A 228 -2.30 -17.15 23.76
CA TRP A 228 -3.56 -17.22 24.51
C TRP A 228 -3.89 -15.94 25.30
N MET A 229 -2.89 -15.08 25.56
CA MET A 229 -3.07 -13.77 26.19
C MET A 229 -3.14 -12.64 25.17
N TYR A 230 -2.86 -12.92 23.89
CA TYR A 230 -2.92 -11.93 22.83
C TYR A 230 -4.37 -11.49 22.59
N ARG A 231 -4.62 -10.18 22.66
CA ARG A 231 -5.93 -9.57 22.41
C ARG A 231 -5.82 -8.64 21.20
N ALA A 232 -6.72 -8.84 20.25
CA ALA A 232 -6.87 -8.04 19.04
C ALA A 232 -7.65 -6.76 19.30
#